data_AF-M5A8H4-F1
#
_entry.id   AF-M5A8H4-F1
#
_cell.length_a   1.000
_cell.length_b   1.000
_cell.length_c   1.000
_cell.angle_alpha   90.00
_cell.angle_beta   90.00
_cell.angle_gamma   90.00
#
_symmetry.space_group_name_H-M   'P 1'
#
loop_
_entity.id
_entity.type
_entity.pdbx_description
1 polymer ?
#
loop_
_entity_poly.entity_id
_entity_poly.type
_entity_poly.pdbx_seq_one_letter_code
_entity_poly.pdbx_strand_id
1 'polypeptide(L)'
;MGMSIRVDWVEKAERLTPALHEQIVYPQRIVSIEKDEEAFQGWRVHSLEEAGALHEKSFGKGDSFTLDFGDHQVGYIALTVKATGSPPDAPLRLKLVFGETPAEIAEEFEQYDGWLSRSWLQDEIVNIDVLPNKSELPRRYTFRYLKVTVIDSSRKYQASFADIRLYNRFLRRDLSKVEPLPSSLPEDLRQMDRIAVRTLQNCMQTVFEDGPKRDRRLWIGDLRLQALANYVTFGHKELVKRCLDPFAGLPLVGGATGACVFEKPEPHVDDTYFFDYSLFFRRRLPDYYVATEDGDALRELWPLAWEQVELALLKVGDDGIVDDNAASASFIDWHSSLDKQAAAQGVLIYCLKRTRRLALVLGNKSTAAKLAEQIMQLSHSAVSRLYDEEKGLFVSGKERQISWASQVWLALAEVLDQEGNRRLLDRLFAVSPDIRPNTPYMHHHLVDALFAAGDHEKAIAHLRAYWGEMMKDGADTFWEVYSLEDKRLSPYGSHLVNSYCHAWSCTPTYFIRQYLI
;
A
#
# COMPACT_ATOMS: atom_id res chain seq x y z
N MET A 1 20.57 -23.54 12.99
CA MET A 1 20.01 -24.22 11.79
C MET A 1 19.70 -23.13 10.80
N GLY A 2 20.40 -23.09 9.66
CA GLY A 2 20.25 -22.02 8.66
C GLY A 2 18.89 -22.06 7.98
N MET A 3 18.48 -20.93 7.40
CA MET A 3 17.29 -20.84 6.56
C MET A 3 17.43 -21.79 5.37
N SER A 4 16.45 -22.67 5.17
CA SER A 4 16.44 -23.62 4.05
C SER A 4 15.95 -22.89 2.80
N ILE A 5 16.87 -22.27 2.06
CA ILE A 5 16.55 -21.57 0.81
C ILE A 5 16.19 -22.60 -0.26
N ARG A 6 15.00 -22.49 -0.85
CA ARG A 6 14.57 -23.31 -1.99
C ARG A 6 14.93 -22.58 -3.28
N VAL A 7 16.19 -22.74 -3.72
CA VAL A 7 16.83 -21.96 -4.80
C VAL A 7 16.00 -21.91 -6.10
N ASP A 8 15.39 -23.03 -6.50
CA ASP A 8 14.59 -23.11 -7.74
C ASP A 8 13.45 -22.08 -7.81
N TRP A 9 12.83 -21.76 -6.67
CA TRP A 9 11.76 -20.76 -6.57
C TRP A 9 12.29 -19.35 -6.76
N VAL A 10 13.42 -19.04 -6.15
CA VAL A 10 14.07 -17.73 -6.27
C VAL A 10 14.51 -17.51 -7.73
N GLU A 11 15.11 -18.51 -8.36
CA GLU A 11 15.49 -18.42 -9.77
C GLU A 11 14.29 -18.30 -10.72
N LYS A 12 13.16 -18.98 -10.41
CA LYS A 12 11.89 -18.79 -11.13
C LYS A 12 11.42 -17.34 -11.05
N ALA A 13 11.41 -16.78 -9.83
CA ALA A 13 11.02 -15.39 -9.61
C ALA A 13 11.89 -14.43 -10.44
N GLU A 14 13.21 -14.63 -10.43
CA GLU A 14 14.18 -13.79 -11.16
C GLU A 14 13.97 -13.81 -12.68
N ARG A 15 13.62 -14.96 -13.26
CA ARG A 15 13.28 -15.06 -14.70
C ARG A 15 12.02 -14.27 -15.09
N LEU A 16 11.16 -13.97 -14.13
CA LEU A 16 9.91 -13.21 -14.34
C LEU A 16 10.07 -11.71 -14.07
N THR A 17 11.30 -11.21 -13.85
CA THR A 17 11.56 -9.78 -13.64
C THR A 17 11.10 -8.97 -14.86
N PRO A 18 10.14 -8.05 -14.72
CA PRO A 18 9.66 -7.29 -15.85
C PRO A 18 10.64 -6.19 -16.26
N ALA A 19 10.61 -5.83 -17.54
CA ALA A 19 11.25 -4.60 -18.01
C ALA A 19 10.36 -3.39 -17.70
N LEU A 20 10.96 -2.34 -17.13
CA LEU A 20 10.28 -1.07 -16.91
C LEU A 20 10.40 -0.18 -18.16
N HIS A 21 9.32 0.51 -18.47
CA HIS A 21 9.28 1.52 -19.52
C HIS A 21 9.61 2.89 -18.95
N GLU A 22 10.14 3.76 -19.79
CA GLU A 22 10.50 5.12 -19.42
C GLU A 22 9.67 6.14 -20.22
N GLN A 23 9.17 7.15 -19.51
CA GLN A 23 8.48 8.31 -20.10
C GLN A 23 9.05 9.60 -19.52
N ILE A 24 9.29 10.59 -20.37
CA ILE A 24 9.71 11.92 -19.93
C ILE A 24 8.49 12.69 -19.44
N VAL A 25 8.59 13.27 -18.25
CA VAL A 25 7.58 14.14 -17.64
C VAL A 25 8.22 15.48 -17.29
N TYR A 26 7.52 16.57 -17.59
CA TYR A 26 7.94 17.94 -17.30
C TYR A 26 7.09 18.54 -16.18
N PRO A 27 7.64 19.46 -15.38
CA PRO A 27 6.84 20.25 -14.45
C PRO A 27 5.77 21.05 -15.21
N GLN A 28 4.60 21.25 -14.59
CA GLN A 28 3.52 22.01 -15.20
C GLN A 28 3.55 23.47 -14.72
N ARG A 29 3.76 23.69 -13.42
CA ARG A 29 3.61 25.02 -12.80
C ARG A 29 4.74 25.34 -11.83
N ILE A 30 5.04 26.62 -11.68
CA ILE A 30 5.78 27.15 -10.53
C ILE A 30 4.75 27.54 -9.47
N VAL A 31 4.96 27.12 -8.22
CA VAL A 31 3.99 27.28 -7.13
C VAL A 31 4.63 27.88 -5.88
N SER A 32 3.82 28.55 -5.05
CA SER A 32 4.12 28.79 -3.63
C SER A 32 3.33 27.83 -2.75
N ILE A 33 3.86 27.54 -1.57
CA ILE A 33 3.19 26.73 -0.55
C ILE A 33 3.10 27.57 0.71
N GLU A 34 1.88 27.78 1.17
CA GLU A 34 1.56 28.72 2.24
C GLU A 34 0.76 28.01 3.34
N LYS A 35 0.96 28.47 4.58
CA LYS A 35 0.27 27.88 5.73
C LYS A 35 -1.22 28.21 5.67
N ASP A 36 -2.05 27.19 5.78
CA ASP A 36 -3.51 27.30 5.83
C ASP A 36 -4.07 26.13 6.65
N GLU A 37 -4.65 26.45 7.82
CA GLU A 37 -5.16 25.45 8.77
C GLU A 37 -6.36 24.65 8.25
N GLU A 38 -7.08 25.16 7.23
CA GLU A 38 -8.18 24.44 6.58
C GLU A 38 -7.70 23.49 5.48
N ALA A 39 -6.46 23.64 5.01
CA ALA A 39 -5.89 22.78 3.98
C ALA A 39 -5.41 21.46 4.57
N PHE A 40 -5.36 20.42 3.73
CA PHE A 40 -4.80 19.13 4.11
C PHE A 40 -3.39 19.31 4.69
N GLN A 41 -3.21 18.86 5.93
CA GLN A 41 -1.96 18.98 6.71
C GLN A 41 -1.48 20.41 6.97
N GLY A 42 -2.33 21.42 6.78
CA GLY A 42 -2.02 22.81 7.11
C GLY A 42 -1.33 23.60 6.00
N TRP A 43 -1.30 23.08 4.76
CA TRP A 43 -0.54 23.69 3.66
C TRP A 43 -1.32 23.76 2.35
N ARG A 44 -1.49 24.97 1.81
CA ARG A 44 -2.16 25.23 0.53
C ARG A 44 -1.14 25.56 -0.56
N VAL A 45 -1.39 25.05 -1.75
CA VAL A 45 -0.60 25.33 -2.95
C VAL A 45 -1.24 26.46 -3.75
N HIS A 46 -0.46 27.48 -4.10
CA HIS A 46 -0.87 28.57 -4.99
C HIS A 46 -0.07 28.54 -6.28
N SER A 47 -0.77 28.51 -7.41
CA SER A 47 -0.13 28.61 -8.73
C SER A 47 0.36 30.03 -8.97
N LEU A 48 1.63 30.19 -9.30
CA LEU A 48 2.23 31.49 -9.62
C LEU A 48 2.25 31.70 -11.14
N GLU A 49 2.79 30.75 -11.88
CA GLU A 49 2.93 30.81 -13.34
C GLU A 49 3.20 29.41 -13.92
N GLU A 50 3.15 29.30 -15.25
CA GLU A 50 3.51 28.08 -15.98
C GLU A 50 5.00 27.76 -15.82
N ALA A 51 5.37 26.49 -15.66
CA ALA A 51 6.76 26.06 -15.49
C ALA A 51 7.64 26.42 -16.70
N GLY A 52 7.02 26.62 -17.86
CA GLY A 52 7.68 27.16 -19.04
C GLY A 52 8.41 28.48 -18.77
N ALA A 53 7.97 29.34 -17.86
CA ALA A 53 8.63 30.61 -17.56
C ALA A 53 9.98 30.46 -16.81
N LEU A 54 10.30 29.26 -16.29
CA LEU A 54 11.50 29.04 -15.48
C LEU A 54 12.81 29.36 -16.22
N HIS A 55 12.88 29.07 -17.53
CA HIS A 55 14.10 29.26 -18.33
C HIS A 55 14.49 30.73 -18.52
N GLU A 56 13.56 31.66 -18.28
CA GLU A 56 13.78 33.11 -18.36
C GLU A 56 14.32 33.68 -17.04
N LYS A 57 14.30 32.88 -15.97
CA LYS A 57 14.71 33.30 -14.62
C LYS A 57 16.17 32.96 -14.32
N SER A 58 16.73 33.72 -13.38
CA SER A 58 18.07 33.51 -12.83
C SER A 58 17.99 33.59 -11.31
N PHE A 59 18.72 32.69 -10.64
CA PHE A 59 18.66 32.48 -9.20
C PHE A 59 20.06 32.62 -8.61
N GLY A 60 20.22 33.53 -7.66
CA GLY A 60 21.44 33.71 -6.88
C GLY A 60 21.42 32.93 -5.57
N LYS A 61 22.45 33.14 -4.75
CA LYS A 61 22.54 32.57 -3.40
C LYS A 61 21.31 32.89 -2.56
N GLY A 62 20.68 31.84 -2.03
CA GLY A 62 19.50 31.92 -1.15
C GLY A 62 18.16 31.89 -1.89
N ASP A 63 18.15 32.07 -3.21
CA ASP A 63 16.92 32.00 -3.99
C ASP A 63 16.42 30.55 -4.11
N SER A 64 15.11 30.38 -4.20
CA SER A 64 14.47 29.08 -4.40
C SER A 64 13.20 29.18 -5.23
N PHE A 65 12.77 28.05 -5.77
CA PHE A 65 11.48 27.90 -6.44
C PHE A 65 10.93 26.48 -6.21
N THR A 66 9.61 26.35 -6.32
CA THR A 66 8.93 25.05 -6.20
C THR A 66 8.17 24.76 -7.49
N LEU A 67 8.31 23.54 -7.98
CA LEU A 67 7.64 23.03 -9.17
C LEU A 67 6.54 22.04 -8.78
N ASP A 68 5.37 22.17 -9.40
CA ASP A 68 4.30 21.19 -9.38
C ASP A 68 4.30 20.42 -10.71
N PHE A 69 4.49 19.10 -10.65
CA PHE A 69 4.42 18.22 -11.82
C PHE A 69 2.98 17.88 -12.24
N GLY A 70 2.00 18.33 -11.48
CA GLY A 70 0.57 18.23 -11.75
C GLY A 70 -0.07 16.88 -11.40
N ASP A 71 0.75 15.85 -11.17
CA ASP A 71 0.34 14.50 -10.78
C ASP A 71 1.52 13.81 -10.06
N HIS A 72 1.24 12.76 -9.29
CA HIS A 72 2.22 11.97 -8.55
C HIS A 72 3.14 11.17 -9.49
N GLN A 73 4.46 11.20 -9.28
CA GLN A 73 5.45 10.58 -10.16
C GLN A 73 6.44 9.67 -9.42
N VAL A 74 7.01 8.70 -10.14
CA VAL A 74 8.08 7.80 -9.66
C VAL A 74 9.18 7.71 -10.72
N GLY A 75 10.42 8.14 -10.42
CA GLY A 75 11.47 8.15 -11.44
C GLY A 75 12.77 8.83 -11.06
N TYR A 76 13.56 9.20 -12.07
CA TYR A 76 14.89 9.82 -11.91
C TYR A 76 14.86 11.24 -12.45
N ILE A 77 15.29 12.22 -11.66
CA ILE A 77 15.27 13.62 -12.05
C ILE A 77 16.54 13.98 -12.82
N ALA A 78 16.39 14.78 -13.87
CA ALA A 78 17.50 15.43 -14.55
C ALA A 78 17.31 16.94 -14.64
N LEU A 79 18.41 17.67 -14.46
CA LEU A 79 18.49 19.12 -14.52
C LEU A 79 19.57 19.55 -15.51
N THR A 80 19.25 20.55 -16.33
CA THR A 80 20.20 21.27 -17.18
C THR A 80 20.32 22.70 -16.68
N VAL A 81 21.50 23.07 -16.19
CA VAL A 81 21.76 24.35 -15.55
C VAL A 81 22.85 25.12 -16.30
N LYS A 82 22.69 26.44 -16.40
CA LYS A 82 23.62 27.37 -17.04
C LYS A 82 23.93 28.52 -16.09
N ALA A 83 25.07 29.17 -16.27
CA ALA A 83 25.38 30.42 -15.59
C ALA A 83 24.87 31.61 -16.42
N THR A 84 24.39 32.64 -15.74
CA THR A 84 24.11 33.98 -16.28
C THR A 84 24.96 35.01 -15.54
N GLY A 85 25.27 36.14 -16.19
CA GLY A 85 26.18 37.15 -15.63
C GLY A 85 27.65 36.93 -16.03
N SER A 86 28.58 37.03 -15.07
CA SER A 86 30.01 36.81 -15.32
C SER A 86 30.35 35.33 -15.50
N PRO A 87 31.55 34.98 -16.02
CA PRO A 87 32.03 33.61 -16.00
C PRO A 87 32.00 33.04 -14.56
N PRO A 88 31.44 31.83 -14.35
CA PRO A 88 31.32 31.22 -13.03
C PRO A 88 32.71 30.93 -12.45
N ASP A 89 32.97 31.49 -11.28
CA ASP A 89 34.26 31.44 -10.58
C ASP A 89 34.24 30.59 -9.31
N ALA A 90 33.11 29.92 -9.02
CA ALA A 90 32.93 28.98 -7.93
C ALA A 90 31.85 27.94 -8.28
N PRO A 91 31.88 26.74 -7.67
CA PRO A 91 30.83 25.74 -7.86
C PRO A 91 29.44 26.25 -7.49
N LEU A 92 28.42 25.72 -8.17
CA LEU A 92 27.01 25.94 -7.82
C LEU A 92 26.56 24.84 -6.85
N ARG A 93 26.07 25.22 -5.67
CA ARG A 93 25.55 24.28 -4.67
C ARG A 93 24.04 24.37 -4.57
N LEU A 94 23.35 23.24 -4.80
CA LEU A 94 21.88 23.14 -4.81
C LEU A 94 21.38 22.23 -3.68
N LYS A 95 20.25 22.58 -3.05
CA LYS A 95 19.41 21.66 -2.25
C LYS A 95 18.16 21.34 -3.06
N LEU A 96 17.84 20.06 -3.21
CA LEU A 96 16.59 19.59 -3.81
C LEU A 96 15.78 18.89 -2.73
N VAL A 97 14.48 19.18 -2.65
CA VAL A 97 13.53 18.52 -1.74
C VAL A 97 12.35 18.02 -2.57
N PHE A 98 12.01 16.75 -2.39
CA PHE A 98 10.97 16.05 -3.14
C PHE A 98 9.82 15.67 -2.20
N GLY A 99 8.60 16.10 -2.52
CA GLY A 99 7.41 15.85 -1.70
C GLY A 99 6.26 15.22 -2.49
N GLU A 100 5.62 14.20 -1.93
CA GLU A 100 4.34 13.71 -2.44
C GLU A 100 3.22 14.71 -2.08
N THR A 101 3.36 15.38 -0.93
CA THR A 101 2.44 16.40 -0.42
C THR A 101 3.09 17.79 -0.31
N PRO A 102 2.29 18.87 -0.18
CA PRO A 102 2.82 20.21 0.07
C PRO A 102 3.56 20.33 1.42
N ALA A 103 3.13 19.57 2.43
CA ALA A 103 3.73 19.58 3.77
C ALA A 103 5.22 19.17 3.72
N GLU A 104 5.56 18.16 2.90
CA GLU A 104 6.95 17.70 2.72
C GLU A 104 7.87 18.74 2.07
N ILE A 105 7.33 19.78 1.43
CA ILE A 105 8.13 20.88 0.88
C ILE A 105 8.26 22.05 1.85
N ALA A 106 7.24 22.25 2.68
CA ALA A 106 7.11 23.41 3.55
C ALA A 106 7.71 23.19 4.95
N GLU A 107 7.71 21.95 5.44
CA GLU A 107 8.27 21.59 6.74
C GLU A 107 9.75 21.17 6.62
N GLU A 108 10.56 21.59 7.59
CA GLU A 108 11.99 21.30 7.59
C GLU A 108 12.24 19.86 8.04
N PHE A 109 12.83 19.05 7.17
CA PHE A 109 13.10 17.65 7.44
C PHE A 109 14.10 17.42 8.58
N GLU A 110 14.89 18.42 8.98
CA GLU A 110 15.78 18.41 10.14
C GLU A 110 15.01 18.36 11.47
N GLN A 111 13.71 18.70 11.47
CA GLN A 111 12.82 18.61 12.64
C GLN A 111 12.08 17.28 12.74
N TYR A 112 12.31 16.36 11.80
CA TYR A 112 11.67 15.05 11.81
C TYR A 112 12.02 14.28 13.09
N ASP A 113 10.98 13.89 13.83
CA ASP A 113 11.05 13.02 14.99
C ASP A 113 10.09 11.84 14.79
N GLY A 114 10.66 10.65 14.59
CA GLY A 114 9.92 9.44 14.28
C GLY A 114 10.82 8.22 14.34
N TRP A 115 10.23 7.04 14.53
CA TRP A 115 11.00 5.81 14.74
C TRP A 115 11.51 5.18 13.43
N LEU A 116 10.92 5.55 12.28
CA LEU A 116 11.48 5.21 10.97
C LEU A 116 12.69 6.08 10.64
N SER A 117 13.58 5.59 9.78
CA SER A 117 14.77 6.35 9.39
C SER A 117 14.42 7.60 8.59
N ARG A 118 14.99 8.75 8.99
CA ARG A 118 14.98 10.03 8.25
C ARG A 118 15.49 9.90 6.81
N SER A 119 16.28 8.86 6.50
CA SER A 119 16.80 8.61 5.15
C SER A 119 15.70 8.33 4.10
N TRP A 120 14.46 8.07 4.54
CA TRP A 120 13.30 7.96 3.66
C TRP A 120 12.76 9.31 3.19
N LEU A 121 12.95 10.39 3.96
CA LEU A 121 12.62 11.74 3.48
C LEU A 121 13.61 12.10 2.36
N GLN A 122 13.08 12.60 1.25
CA GLN A 122 13.82 12.70 0.00
C GLN A 122 14.35 14.12 -0.20
N ASP A 123 15.60 14.33 0.18
CA ASP A 123 16.37 15.53 -0.10
C ASP A 123 17.79 15.20 -0.58
N GLU A 124 18.36 16.14 -1.34
CA GLU A 124 19.68 16.01 -1.95
C GLU A 124 20.47 17.31 -1.87
N ILE A 125 21.80 17.18 -1.76
CA ILE A 125 22.72 18.29 -1.94
C ILE A 125 23.67 17.97 -3.10
N VAL A 126 23.63 18.81 -4.12
CA VAL A 126 24.42 18.63 -5.35
C VAL A 126 25.40 19.80 -5.48
N ASN A 127 26.66 19.50 -5.79
CA ASN A 127 27.67 20.50 -6.15
C ASN A 127 28.02 20.34 -7.63
N ILE A 128 27.91 21.42 -8.38
CA ILE A 128 28.19 21.46 -9.82
C ILE A 128 29.42 22.34 -10.03
N ASP A 129 30.56 21.72 -10.31
CA ASP A 129 31.85 22.42 -10.45
C ASP A 129 31.99 23.16 -11.79
N VAL A 130 31.32 22.67 -12.84
CA VAL A 130 31.45 23.20 -14.21
C VAL A 130 30.06 23.49 -14.78
N LEU A 131 29.85 24.72 -15.27
CA LEU A 131 28.64 25.15 -15.95
C LEU A 131 28.94 25.51 -17.42
N PRO A 132 28.03 25.25 -18.38
CA PRO A 132 26.73 24.59 -18.21
C PRO A 132 26.87 23.10 -17.88
N ASN A 133 25.89 22.54 -17.18
CA ASN A 133 25.89 21.15 -16.77
C ASN A 133 24.53 20.51 -17.04
N LYS A 134 24.54 19.24 -17.45
CA LYS A 134 23.38 18.36 -17.41
C LYS A 134 23.68 17.23 -16.44
N SER A 135 22.90 17.13 -15.36
CA SER A 135 23.02 16.09 -14.34
C SER A 135 21.73 15.30 -14.23
N GLU A 136 21.84 13.98 -14.21
CA GLU A 136 20.78 13.06 -13.81
C GLU A 136 21.13 12.52 -12.42
N LEU A 137 20.19 12.59 -11.48
CA LEU A 137 20.43 12.08 -10.14
C LEU A 137 20.25 10.55 -10.10
N PRO A 138 21.13 9.80 -9.43
CA PRO A 138 21.16 8.34 -9.51
C PRO A 138 20.11 7.63 -8.65
N ARG A 139 19.47 8.33 -7.69
CA ARG A 139 18.40 7.75 -6.87
C ARG A 139 17.05 7.86 -7.60
N ARG A 140 16.19 6.86 -7.39
CA ARG A 140 14.77 6.95 -7.75
C ARG A 140 14.04 7.77 -6.69
N TYR A 141 13.25 8.75 -7.10
CA TYR A 141 12.40 9.59 -6.25
C TYR A 141 10.93 9.35 -6.53
N THR A 142 10.11 9.67 -5.54
CA THR A 142 8.65 9.58 -5.60
C THR A 142 8.04 10.89 -5.10
N PHE A 143 7.39 11.65 -5.97
CA PHE A 143 6.96 13.01 -5.63
C PHE A 143 5.95 13.57 -6.63
N ARG A 144 5.28 14.64 -6.22
CA ARG A 144 4.58 15.59 -7.11
C ARG A 144 5.29 16.94 -7.14
N TYR A 145 5.81 17.37 -6.00
CA TYR A 145 6.45 18.66 -5.83
C TYR A 145 7.97 18.53 -5.74
N LEU A 146 8.67 19.47 -6.36
CA LEU A 146 10.13 19.60 -6.27
C LEU A 146 10.49 21.04 -5.90
N LYS A 147 11.13 21.23 -4.75
CA LYS A 147 11.75 22.51 -4.37
C LYS A 147 13.23 22.49 -4.67
N VAL A 148 13.69 23.51 -5.39
CA VAL A 148 15.11 23.71 -5.70
C VAL A 148 15.57 24.99 -5.02
N THR A 149 16.64 24.90 -4.23
CA THR A 149 17.25 26.05 -3.54
C THR A 149 18.69 26.19 -3.96
N VAL A 150 19.10 27.38 -4.37
CA VAL A 150 20.51 27.72 -4.59
C VAL A 150 21.14 28.02 -3.24
N ILE A 151 21.74 27.00 -2.62
CA ILE A 151 22.42 27.16 -1.31
C ILE A 151 23.57 28.16 -1.44
N ASP A 152 24.38 28.01 -2.48
CA ASP A 152 25.50 28.89 -2.71
C ASP A 152 25.85 29.05 -4.20
N SER A 153 26.24 30.28 -4.53
CA SER A 153 26.85 30.72 -5.78
C SER A 153 27.65 31.98 -5.47
N SER A 154 28.66 32.32 -6.29
CA SER A 154 29.40 33.56 -6.08
C SER A 154 28.53 34.77 -6.45
N ARG A 155 28.94 35.97 -6.02
CA ARG A 155 28.26 37.21 -6.40
C ARG A 155 28.39 37.56 -7.90
N LYS A 156 29.24 36.86 -8.64
CA LYS A 156 29.57 37.19 -10.04
C LYS A 156 28.60 36.60 -11.05
N TYR A 157 27.89 35.53 -10.70
CA TYR A 157 26.99 34.83 -11.60
C TYR A 157 25.72 34.35 -10.88
N GLN A 158 24.69 34.01 -11.66
CA GLN A 158 23.47 33.37 -11.17
C GLN A 158 23.22 32.06 -11.94
N ALA A 159 22.42 31.17 -11.36
CA ALA A 159 22.00 29.92 -11.98
C ALA A 159 20.70 30.12 -12.78
N SER A 160 20.67 29.63 -14.02
CA SER A 160 19.46 29.54 -14.84
C SER A 160 19.21 28.09 -15.25
N PHE A 161 17.96 27.64 -15.11
CA PHE A 161 17.56 26.25 -15.33
C PHE A 161 16.92 26.12 -16.70
N ALA A 162 17.70 25.63 -17.66
CA ALA A 162 17.25 25.49 -19.05
C ALA A 162 16.27 24.32 -19.24
N ASP A 163 16.34 23.31 -18.38
CA ASP A 163 15.50 22.12 -18.45
C ASP A 163 15.48 21.40 -17.11
N ILE A 164 14.29 21.03 -16.63
CA ILE A 164 14.10 20.12 -15.49
C ILE A 164 13.05 19.10 -15.93
N ARG A 165 13.41 17.82 -15.87
CA ARG A 165 12.54 16.72 -16.31
C ARG A 165 12.70 15.50 -15.43
N LEU A 166 11.67 14.68 -15.39
CA LEU A 166 11.69 13.37 -14.78
C LEU A 166 11.67 12.29 -15.85
N TYR A 167 12.53 11.29 -15.69
CA TYR A 167 12.41 10.00 -16.36
C TYR A 167 11.54 9.08 -15.49
N ASN A 168 10.22 9.12 -15.72
CA ASN A 168 9.25 8.29 -15.01
C ASN A 168 9.40 6.83 -15.46
N ARG A 169 9.52 5.90 -14.51
CA ARG A 169 9.67 4.46 -14.80
C ARG A 169 8.51 3.65 -14.24
N PHE A 170 7.85 2.89 -15.11
CA PHE A 170 6.65 2.12 -14.76
C PHE A 170 6.52 0.86 -15.62
N LEU A 171 5.73 -0.09 -15.13
CA LEU A 171 5.35 -1.25 -15.93
C LEU A 171 4.29 -0.87 -16.97
N ARG A 172 4.54 -1.15 -18.25
CA ARG A 172 3.60 -0.76 -19.31
C ARG A 172 2.24 -1.42 -19.13
N ARG A 173 1.20 -0.61 -19.31
CA ARG A 173 -0.19 -1.04 -19.35
C ARG A 173 -0.57 -1.45 -20.77
N ASP A 174 -1.18 -2.62 -20.91
CA ASP A 174 -1.92 -2.96 -22.11
C ASP A 174 -3.35 -2.39 -22.00
N LEU A 175 -3.54 -1.16 -22.45
CA LEU A 175 -4.82 -0.47 -22.37
C LEU A 175 -5.95 -1.19 -23.14
N SER A 176 -5.61 -2.05 -24.10
CA SER A 176 -6.62 -2.82 -24.86
C SER A 176 -7.32 -3.90 -24.04
N LYS A 177 -6.74 -4.27 -22.89
CA LYS A 177 -7.24 -5.34 -22.01
C LYS A 177 -8.03 -4.85 -20.81
N VAL A 178 -8.13 -3.53 -20.61
CA VAL A 178 -8.89 -2.97 -19.49
C VAL A 178 -10.20 -2.43 -20.02
N GLU A 179 -11.31 -3.04 -19.60
CA GLU A 179 -12.62 -2.52 -19.94
C GLU A 179 -12.77 -1.10 -19.39
N PRO A 180 -13.11 -0.11 -20.25
CA PRO A 180 -13.36 1.24 -19.80
C PRO A 180 -14.61 1.23 -18.90
N LEU A 181 -14.59 2.08 -17.87
CA LEU A 181 -15.77 2.23 -17.03
C LEU A 181 -16.94 2.80 -17.86
N PRO A 182 -18.18 2.31 -17.66
CA PRO A 182 -19.35 2.87 -18.32
C PRO A 182 -19.50 4.37 -18.07
N SER A 183 -19.88 5.13 -19.10
CA SER A 183 -20.15 6.57 -18.95
C SER A 183 -21.37 6.86 -18.08
N SER A 184 -22.21 5.86 -17.81
CA SER A 184 -23.33 5.91 -16.86
C SER A 184 -22.88 5.84 -15.39
N LEU A 185 -21.67 5.35 -15.10
CA LEU A 185 -21.16 5.29 -13.73
C LEU A 185 -20.95 6.73 -13.21
N PRO A 186 -21.38 7.08 -11.99
CA PRO A 186 -21.15 8.41 -11.41
C PRO A 186 -19.69 8.90 -11.51
N GLU A 187 -19.49 10.20 -11.79
CA GLU A 187 -18.17 10.79 -12.03
C GLU A 187 -17.23 10.66 -10.82
N ASP A 188 -17.77 10.76 -9.60
CA ASP A 188 -17.01 10.57 -8.36
C ASP A 188 -16.39 9.16 -8.30
N LEU A 189 -17.13 8.13 -8.70
CA LEU A 189 -16.63 6.75 -8.74
C LEU A 189 -15.61 6.55 -9.87
N ARG A 190 -15.80 7.19 -11.03
CA ARG A 190 -14.80 7.15 -12.11
C ARG A 190 -13.49 7.82 -11.70
N GLN A 191 -13.56 8.95 -11.02
CA GLN A 191 -12.38 9.64 -10.50
C GLN A 191 -11.70 8.81 -9.40
N MET A 192 -12.47 8.15 -8.53
CA MET A 192 -11.95 7.23 -7.52
C MET A 192 -11.20 6.04 -8.16
N ASP A 193 -11.76 5.41 -9.19
CA ASP A 193 -11.10 4.36 -9.96
C ASP A 193 -9.81 4.87 -10.62
N ARG A 194 -9.83 6.06 -11.24
CA ARG A 194 -8.64 6.66 -11.85
C ARG A 194 -7.49 6.81 -10.84
N ILE A 195 -7.78 7.32 -9.64
CA ILE A 195 -6.80 7.51 -8.56
C ILE A 195 -6.29 6.15 -8.05
N ALA A 196 -7.19 5.18 -7.86
CA ALA A 196 -6.81 3.81 -7.50
C ALA A 196 -5.86 3.19 -8.55
N VAL A 197 -6.20 3.27 -9.84
CA VAL A 197 -5.38 2.76 -10.94
C VAL A 197 -4.02 3.45 -10.97
N ARG A 198 -3.95 4.77 -10.75
CA ARG A 198 -2.70 5.53 -10.66
C ARG A 198 -1.84 5.07 -9.48
N THR A 199 -2.46 4.83 -8.33
CA THR A 199 -1.80 4.33 -7.12
C THR A 199 -1.13 2.99 -7.40
N LEU A 200 -1.89 2.05 -7.97
CA LEU A 200 -1.37 0.73 -8.33
C LEU A 200 -0.25 0.83 -9.38
N GLN A 201 -0.41 1.66 -10.41
CA GLN A 201 0.60 1.84 -11.46
C GLN A 201 1.96 2.23 -10.90
N ASN A 202 1.98 3.16 -9.96
CA ASN A 202 3.22 3.69 -9.39
C ASN A 202 3.90 2.68 -8.45
N CYS A 203 3.12 1.83 -7.78
CA CYS A 203 3.62 0.72 -6.95
C CYS A 203 4.03 -0.53 -7.75
N MET A 204 3.56 -0.69 -8.99
CA MET A 204 3.95 -1.78 -9.89
C MET A 204 5.31 -1.50 -10.55
N GLN A 205 6.36 -2.02 -9.93
CA GLN A 205 7.75 -1.89 -10.36
C GLN A 205 8.29 -3.27 -10.77
N THR A 206 9.53 -3.61 -10.43
CA THR A 206 10.06 -4.97 -10.62
C THR A 206 9.39 -5.98 -9.69
N VAL A 207 8.79 -5.49 -8.60
CA VAL A 207 7.85 -6.20 -7.73
C VAL A 207 6.61 -5.32 -7.50
N PHE A 208 5.59 -5.86 -6.84
CA PHE A 208 4.54 -5.04 -6.23
C PHE A 208 5.09 -4.42 -4.94
N GLU A 209 5.59 -3.18 -5.05
CA GLU A 209 6.00 -2.39 -3.89
C GLU A 209 4.77 -1.98 -3.08
N ASP A 210 4.89 -1.88 -1.76
CA ASP A 210 3.88 -1.30 -0.88
C ASP A 210 3.64 0.18 -1.21
N GLY A 211 4.72 0.97 -1.19
CA GLY A 211 4.76 2.38 -1.58
C GLY A 211 6.09 2.76 -2.24
N PRO A 212 6.09 3.59 -3.30
CA PRO A 212 7.29 3.83 -4.09
C PRO A 212 8.24 4.86 -3.47
N LYS A 213 7.77 5.69 -2.54
CA LYS A 213 8.63 6.52 -1.68
C LYS A 213 9.30 5.64 -0.64
N ARG A 214 8.48 4.86 0.07
CA ARG A 214 8.79 3.97 1.18
C ARG A 214 7.65 2.93 1.29
N ASP A 215 7.92 1.66 1.62
CA ASP A 215 9.25 1.06 1.87
C ASP A 215 9.97 0.62 0.59
N ARG A 216 9.32 0.74 -0.58
CA ARG A 216 9.79 0.24 -1.88
C ARG A 216 9.94 -1.28 -1.88
N ARG A 217 9.04 -1.98 -1.19
CA ARG A 217 9.28 -3.37 -0.79
C ARG A 217 8.05 -4.25 -0.95
N LEU A 218 8.31 -5.55 -1.10
CA LEU A 218 7.28 -6.54 -1.29
C LEU A 218 6.76 -7.05 0.06
N TRP A 219 5.60 -6.55 0.48
CA TRP A 219 4.88 -6.99 1.67
C TRP A 219 3.73 -7.93 1.34
N ILE A 220 3.53 -8.96 2.15
CA ILE A 220 2.55 -10.00 1.81
C ILE A 220 1.09 -9.57 2.04
N GLY A 221 0.82 -8.70 3.01
CA GLY A 221 -0.51 -8.08 3.17
C GLY A 221 -0.89 -7.25 1.94
N ASP A 222 0.03 -6.40 1.50
CA ASP A 222 -0.12 -5.49 0.36
C ASP A 222 -0.33 -6.22 -0.94
N LEU A 223 0.58 -7.14 -1.30
CA LEU A 223 0.51 -7.86 -2.57
C LEU A 223 -0.84 -8.58 -2.74
N ARG A 224 -1.52 -9.01 -1.66
CA ARG A 224 -2.88 -9.57 -1.76
C ARG A 224 -3.87 -8.56 -2.35
N LEU A 225 -3.89 -7.34 -1.83
CA LEU A 225 -4.83 -6.30 -2.28
C LEU A 225 -4.41 -5.73 -3.64
N GLN A 226 -3.12 -5.61 -3.88
CA GLN A 226 -2.57 -5.20 -5.18
C GLN A 226 -2.93 -6.21 -6.28
N ALA A 227 -2.86 -7.52 -5.99
CA ALA A 227 -3.23 -8.55 -6.95
C ALA A 227 -4.71 -8.44 -7.38
N LEU A 228 -5.63 -8.20 -6.43
CA LEU A 228 -7.05 -8.00 -6.74
C LEU A 228 -7.29 -6.83 -7.68
N ALA A 229 -6.69 -5.68 -7.36
CA ALA A 229 -6.78 -4.49 -8.20
C ALA A 229 -6.12 -4.74 -9.57
N ASN A 230 -4.98 -5.42 -9.61
CA ASN A 230 -4.28 -5.79 -10.85
C ASN A 230 -5.14 -6.66 -11.76
N TYR A 231 -5.83 -7.68 -11.25
CA TYR A 231 -6.62 -8.59 -12.09
C TYR A 231 -7.73 -7.89 -12.87
N VAL A 232 -8.34 -6.85 -12.30
CA VAL A 232 -9.41 -6.07 -12.94
C VAL A 232 -8.90 -4.82 -13.67
N THR A 233 -7.58 -4.58 -13.65
CA THR A 233 -6.94 -3.43 -14.30
C THR A 233 -5.84 -3.90 -15.25
N PHE A 234 -4.58 -3.99 -14.81
CA PHE A 234 -3.43 -4.22 -15.68
C PHE A 234 -3.28 -5.67 -16.15
N GLY A 235 -3.82 -6.64 -15.41
CA GLY A 235 -3.80 -8.06 -15.76
C GLY A 235 -2.40 -8.68 -15.79
N HIS A 236 -1.42 -8.14 -15.05
CA HIS A 236 -0.03 -8.64 -15.04
C HIS A 236 0.10 -9.89 -14.17
N LYS A 237 -0.28 -11.04 -14.73
CA LYS A 237 -0.25 -12.35 -14.05
C LYS A 237 1.18 -12.79 -13.69
N GLU A 238 2.13 -12.56 -14.59
CA GLU A 238 3.54 -12.91 -14.39
C GLU A 238 4.18 -12.14 -13.23
N LEU A 239 3.83 -10.87 -13.03
CA LEU A 239 4.32 -10.10 -11.88
C LEU A 239 3.77 -10.65 -10.56
N VAL A 240 2.51 -11.11 -10.55
CA VAL A 240 1.94 -11.75 -9.34
C VAL A 240 2.71 -13.02 -9.02
N LYS A 241 3.02 -13.83 -10.04
CA LYS A 241 3.83 -15.05 -9.89
C LYS A 241 5.24 -14.76 -9.39
N ARG A 242 5.92 -13.78 -10.01
CA ARG A 242 7.23 -13.25 -9.55
C ARG A 242 7.21 -12.88 -8.08
N CYS A 243 6.13 -12.26 -7.60
CA CYS A 243 6.07 -11.81 -6.21
C CYS A 243 5.56 -12.89 -5.24
N LEU A 244 5.04 -14.02 -5.73
CA LEU A 244 4.68 -15.17 -4.90
C LEU A 244 5.86 -16.09 -4.65
N ASP A 245 6.64 -16.37 -5.68
CA ASP A 245 7.73 -17.36 -5.65
C ASP A 245 8.80 -17.08 -4.56
N PRO A 246 9.24 -15.83 -4.28
CA PRO A 246 10.22 -15.57 -3.23
C PRO A 246 9.73 -15.93 -1.83
N PHE A 247 8.46 -15.71 -1.52
CA PHE A 247 7.87 -16.13 -0.23
C PHE A 247 7.83 -17.67 -0.09
N ALA A 248 7.85 -18.39 -1.21
CA ALA A 248 8.01 -19.85 -1.22
C ALA A 248 9.47 -20.31 -1.13
N GLY A 249 10.37 -19.56 -1.76
CA GLY A 249 11.80 -19.81 -1.78
C GLY A 249 12.52 -19.49 -0.49
N LEU A 250 12.00 -18.54 0.29
CA LEU A 250 12.67 -17.92 1.42
C LEU A 250 11.81 -17.99 2.71
N PRO A 251 11.52 -19.19 3.24
CA PRO A 251 10.82 -19.29 4.52
C PRO A 251 11.71 -18.84 5.68
N LEU A 252 11.07 -18.39 6.76
CA LEU A 252 11.71 -18.19 8.05
C LEU A 252 12.16 -19.52 8.65
N VAL A 253 12.97 -19.43 9.71
CA VAL A 253 13.30 -20.59 10.54
C VAL A 253 12.00 -21.19 11.08
N GLY A 254 11.81 -22.49 10.87
CA GLY A 254 10.58 -23.21 11.24
C GLY A 254 9.51 -23.29 10.14
N GLY A 255 9.79 -22.78 8.94
CA GLY A 255 8.93 -22.98 7.75
C GLY A 255 7.85 -21.91 7.55
N ALA A 256 7.69 -20.99 8.51
CA ALA A 256 6.74 -19.89 8.38
C ALA A 256 7.12 -18.93 7.25
N THR A 257 6.14 -18.42 6.51
CA THR A 257 6.37 -17.35 5.54
C THR A 257 6.63 -16.02 6.26
N GLY A 258 7.71 -15.33 5.89
CA GLY A 258 8.00 -13.99 6.42
C GLY A 258 7.01 -12.93 5.93
N ALA A 259 6.90 -11.82 6.65
CA ALA A 259 5.97 -10.75 6.31
C ALA A 259 6.38 -9.99 5.03
N CYS A 260 7.68 -9.95 4.76
CA CYS A 260 8.27 -9.10 3.74
C CYS A 260 9.50 -9.74 3.06
N VAL A 261 9.73 -9.42 1.79
CA VAL A 261 10.90 -9.84 1.01
C VAL A 261 11.59 -8.62 0.39
N PHE A 262 12.92 -8.61 0.46
CA PHE A 262 13.78 -7.67 -0.23
C PHE A 262 14.24 -8.28 -1.56
N GLU A 263 14.26 -7.47 -2.62
CA GLU A 263 14.79 -7.87 -3.94
C GLU A 263 16.33 -7.72 -4.03
N LYS A 264 16.90 -6.77 -3.28
CA LYS A 264 18.28 -6.31 -3.45
C LYS A 264 19.06 -6.35 -2.12
N PRO A 265 20.39 -6.53 -2.16
CA PRO A 265 21.24 -6.79 -3.35
C PRO A 265 21.03 -8.18 -3.96
N GLU A 266 20.45 -9.09 -3.19
CA GLU A 266 19.94 -10.39 -3.63
C GLU A 266 18.62 -10.68 -2.90
N PRO A 267 17.74 -11.55 -3.43
CA PRO A 267 16.48 -11.87 -2.78
C PRO A 267 16.68 -12.48 -1.38
N HIS A 268 16.13 -11.82 -0.36
CA HIS A 268 16.13 -12.33 1.02
C HIS A 268 14.85 -11.93 1.75
N VAL A 269 14.40 -12.79 2.66
CA VAL A 269 13.24 -12.52 3.51
C VAL A 269 13.66 -11.71 4.73
N ASP A 270 12.79 -10.82 5.18
CA ASP A 270 12.96 -10.11 6.43
C ASP A 270 12.84 -11.06 7.63
N ASP A 271 13.35 -10.70 8.80
CA ASP A 271 13.14 -11.48 10.03
C ASP A 271 11.79 -11.21 10.72
N THR A 272 10.98 -10.32 10.15
CA THR A 272 9.62 -10.01 10.59
C THR A 272 8.63 -11.13 10.28
N TYR A 273 7.95 -11.59 11.32
CA TYR A 273 6.82 -12.52 11.24
C TYR A 273 5.53 -11.83 11.67
N PHE A 274 4.48 -11.99 10.87
CA PHE A 274 3.11 -11.62 11.23
C PHE A 274 2.17 -12.80 10.99
N PHE A 275 1.38 -13.17 12.00
CA PHE A 275 0.53 -14.37 11.97
C PHE A 275 -0.53 -14.33 10.86
N ASP A 276 -1.22 -13.21 10.71
CA ASP A 276 -2.19 -12.97 9.64
C ASP A 276 -1.54 -12.92 8.25
N TYR A 277 -0.36 -12.33 8.14
CA TYR A 277 0.39 -12.24 6.88
C TYR A 277 0.89 -13.61 6.41
N SER A 278 1.39 -14.47 7.30
CA SER A 278 1.79 -15.83 6.93
C SER A 278 0.59 -16.64 6.43
N LEU A 279 -0.62 -16.36 6.96
CA LEU A 279 -1.86 -16.94 6.46
C LEU A 279 -2.24 -16.40 5.07
N PHE A 280 -1.91 -15.15 4.72
CA PHE A 280 -2.28 -14.55 3.43
C PHE A 280 -1.50 -15.07 2.22
N PHE A 281 -0.34 -15.71 2.42
CA PHE A 281 0.32 -16.48 1.35
C PHE A 281 -0.68 -17.42 0.65
N ARG A 282 -1.59 -18.00 1.46
CA ARG A 282 -2.65 -18.91 1.03
C ARG A 282 -3.78 -18.28 0.24
N ARG A 283 -4.22 -17.06 0.57
CA ARG A 283 -5.36 -16.40 -0.12
C ARG A 283 -5.05 -16.15 -1.59
N ARG A 284 -3.78 -15.97 -1.93
CA ARG A 284 -3.40 -15.65 -3.31
C ARG A 284 -3.58 -16.82 -4.25
N LEU A 285 -3.50 -18.07 -3.80
CA LEU A 285 -3.63 -19.23 -4.69
C LEU A 285 -5.05 -19.40 -5.24
N PRO A 286 -6.13 -19.31 -4.45
CA PRO A 286 -7.49 -19.25 -4.98
C PRO A 286 -7.73 -18.03 -5.87
N ASP A 287 -7.36 -16.83 -5.43
CA ASP A 287 -7.62 -15.59 -6.20
C ASP A 287 -6.82 -15.58 -7.51
N TYR A 288 -5.56 -16.03 -7.49
CA TYR A 288 -4.72 -16.24 -8.67
C TYR A 288 -5.30 -17.33 -9.55
N TYR A 289 -5.63 -18.50 -9.02
CA TYR A 289 -6.19 -19.59 -9.83
C TYR A 289 -7.51 -19.20 -10.50
N VAL A 290 -8.39 -18.48 -9.80
CA VAL A 290 -9.62 -17.93 -10.38
C VAL A 290 -9.31 -16.93 -11.48
N ALA A 291 -8.27 -16.11 -11.34
CA ALA A 291 -7.89 -15.11 -12.34
C ALA A 291 -7.06 -15.67 -13.52
N THR A 292 -6.37 -16.81 -13.34
CA THR A 292 -5.37 -17.31 -14.29
C THR A 292 -5.64 -18.69 -14.85
N GLU A 293 -6.43 -19.51 -14.15
CA GLU A 293 -6.64 -20.95 -14.42
C GLU A 293 -5.33 -21.78 -14.44
N ASP A 294 -4.24 -21.25 -13.87
CA ASP A 294 -2.92 -21.90 -13.80
C ASP A 294 -2.90 -23.01 -12.73
N GLY A 295 -3.39 -24.18 -13.11
CA GLY A 295 -3.44 -25.37 -12.25
C GLY A 295 -2.06 -25.95 -11.90
N ASP A 296 -1.02 -25.65 -12.69
CA ASP A 296 0.35 -26.09 -12.41
C ASP A 296 0.93 -25.32 -11.23
N ALA A 297 0.87 -23.98 -11.25
CA ALA A 297 1.32 -23.15 -10.13
C ALA A 297 0.54 -23.48 -8.85
N LEU A 298 -0.76 -23.78 -8.98
CA LEU A 298 -1.57 -24.19 -7.85
C LEU A 298 -1.07 -25.50 -7.21
N ARG A 299 -0.77 -26.52 -8.03
CA ARG A 299 -0.23 -27.80 -7.54
C ARG A 299 1.15 -27.62 -6.90
N GLU A 300 1.97 -26.74 -7.46
CA GLU A 300 3.33 -26.47 -6.99
C GLU A 300 3.35 -25.76 -5.63
N LEU A 301 2.46 -24.78 -5.43
CA LEU A 301 2.40 -23.94 -4.23
C LEU A 301 1.54 -24.55 -3.11
N TRP A 302 0.73 -25.57 -3.41
CA TRP A 302 -0.16 -26.23 -2.43
C TRP A 302 0.55 -26.77 -1.17
N PRO A 303 1.68 -27.50 -1.26
CA PRO A 303 2.34 -28.04 -0.06
C PRO A 303 2.76 -26.94 0.93
N LEU A 304 3.24 -25.81 0.40
CA LEU A 304 3.62 -24.66 1.22
C LEU A 304 2.39 -24.00 1.86
N ALA A 305 1.31 -23.85 1.09
CA ALA A 305 0.06 -23.31 1.63
C ALA A 305 -0.54 -24.21 2.73
N TRP A 306 -0.35 -25.53 2.63
CA TRP A 306 -0.73 -26.49 3.66
C TRP A 306 0.16 -26.39 4.91
N GLU A 307 1.48 -26.28 4.74
CA GLU A 307 2.44 -26.07 5.83
C GLU A 307 2.08 -24.84 6.69
N GLN A 308 1.70 -23.72 6.07
CA GLN A 308 1.28 -22.52 6.81
C GLN A 308 -0.03 -22.74 7.61
N VAL A 309 -0.92 -23.62 7.14
CA VAL A 309 -2.14 -23.98 7.88
C VAL A 309 -1.80 -24.82 9.09
N GLU A 310 -0.93 -25.82 8.93
CA GLU A 310 -0.47 -26.66 10.04
C GLU A 310 0.21 -25.81 11.12
N LEU A 311 1.11 -24.91 10.73
CA LEU A 311 1.79 -23.99 11.65
C LEU A 311 0.81 -23.07 12.40
N ALA A 312 -0.22 -22.56 11.71
CA ALA A 312 -1.19 -21.68 12.33
C ALA A 312 -2.13 -22.41 13.30
N LEU A 313 -2.51 -23.66 13.01
CA LEU A 313 -3.36 -24.46 13.90
C LEU A 313 -2.65 -24.83 15.20
N LEU A 314 -1.31 -24.88 15.23
CA LEU A 314 -0.52 -25.02 16.45
C LEU A 314 -0.59 -23.80 17.38
N LYS A 315 -1.15 -22.68 16.90
CA LYS A 315 -1.34 -21.42 17.65
C LYS A 315 -2.77 -21.24 18.16
N VAL A 316 -3.56 -22.31 18.13
CA VAL A 316 -4.91 -22.34 18.68
C VAL A 316 -4.86 -23.10 20.00
N GLY A 317 -5.38 -22.50 21.07
CA GLY A 317 -5.48 -23.17 22.36
C GLY A 317 -6.47 -24.33 22.36
N ASP A 318 -6.47 -25.13 23.42
CA ASP A 318 -7.44 -26.24 23.65
C ASP A 318 -8.91 -25.77 23.62
N ASP A 319 -9.06 -24.46 23.75
CA ASP A 319 -10.27 -23.71 23.87
C ASP A 319 -10.83 -23.31 22.47
N GLY A 320 -10.04 -23.52 21.41
CA GLY A 320 -10.40 -23.25 20.02
C GLY A 320 -10.24 -21.80 19.60
N ILE A 321 -9.55 -20.98 20.40
CA ILE A 321 -9.22 -19.58 20.12
C ILE A 321 -7.71 -19.42 19.86
N VAL A 322 -7.36 -18.55 18.91
CA VAL A 322 -5.97 -18.16 18.66
C VAL A 322 -5.34 -17.61 19.95
N ASP A 323 -4.16 -18.12 20.31
CA ASP A 323 -3.47 -17.74 21.53
C ASP A 323 -3.00 -16.27 21.52
N ASP A 324 -2.80 -15.70 22.72
CA ASP A 324 -2.42 -14.29 22.91
C ASP A 324 -1.10 -13.93 22.19
N ASN A 325 -0.16 -14.86 22.04
CA ASN A 325 1.13 -14.60 21.40
C ASN A 325 0.95 -14.45 19.89
N ALA A 326 0.18 -15.35 19.25
CA ALA A 326 -0.12 -15.28 17.83
C ALA A 326 -1.02 -14.08 17.50
N ALA A 327 -1.99 -13.76 18.37
CA ALA A 327 -2.79 -12.55 18.25
C ALA A 327 -1.91 -11.29 18.30
N SER A 328 -1.02 -11.19 19.29
CA SER A 328 -0.10 -10.04 19.44
C SER A 328 0.88 -9.93 18.26
N ALA A 329 1.27 -11.06 17.67
CA ALA A 329 2.09 -11.13 16.47
C ALA A 329 1.29 -10.90 15.17
N SER A 330 0.01 -10.57 15.21
CA SER A 330 -0.75 -10.21 14.00
C SER A 330 -0.62 -8.72 13.67
N PHE A 331 -0.63 -8.37 12.38
CA PHE A 331 -0.67 -6.98 11.95
C PHE A 331 -2.07 -6.38 12.15
N ILE A 332 -3.08 -6.89 11.43
CA ILE A 332 -4.48 -6.43 11.39
C ILE A 332 -4.68 -4.98 10.94
N ASP A 333 -4.16 -4.01 11.70
CA ASP A 333 -4.21 -2.57 11.41
C ASP A 333 -3.16 -1.79 12.22
N TRP A 334 -2.83 -0.57 11.78
CA TRP A 334 -1.96 0.38 12.50
C TRP A 334 -2.70 1.07 13.66
N HIS A 335 -3.13 0.30 14.65
CA HIS A 335 -3.83 0.81 15.82
C HIS A 335 -3.22 0.25 17.12
N SER A 336 -2.51 1.07 17.89
CA SER A 336 -1.73 0.63 19.06
C SER A 336 -2.58 0.04 20.19
N SER A 337 -3.81 0.53 20.37
CA SER A 337 -4.73 0.03 21.42
C SER A 337 -5.60 -1.14 20.97
N LEU A 338 -5.43 -1.67 19.76
CA LEU A 338 -6.27 -2.76 19.23
C LEU A 338 -5.86 -4.10 19.86
N ASP A 339 -6.79 -4.75 20.56
CA ASP A 339 -6.67 -6.17 20.86
C ASP A 339 -7.00 -7.00 19.61
N LYS A 340 -6.08 -7.90 19.25
CA LYS A 340 -6.10 -8.58 17.95
C LYS A 340 -6.63 -10.01 18.00
N GLN A 341 -7.01 -10.55 19.16
CA GLN A 341 -7.37 -11.97 19.32
C GLN A 341 -8.57 -12.38 18.44
N ALA A 342 -9.68 -11.65 18.53
CA ALA A 342 -10.88 -11.94 17.76
C ALA A 342 -10.67 -11.71 16.25
N ALA A 343 -9.91 -10.68 15.89
CA ALA A 343 -9.57 -10.41 14.49
C ALA A 343 -8.68 -11.53 13.91
N ALA A 344 -7.65 -11.97 14.65
CA ALA A 344 -6.78 -13.08 14.27
C ALA A 344 -7.54 -14.41 14.14
N GLN A 345 -8.49 -14.68 15.05
CA GLN A 345 -9.41 -15.82 14.94
C GLN A 345 -10.23 -15.75 13.64
N GLY A 346 -10.78 -14.57 13.33
CA GLY A 346 -11.49 -14.31 12.08
C GLY A 346 -10.62 -14.57 10.86
N VAL A 347 -9.40 -14.01 10.82
CA VAL A 347 -8.42 -14.24 9.75
C VAL A 347 -8.13 -15.73 9.58
N LEU A 348 -7.89 -16.47 10.67
CA LEU A 348 -7.63 -17.92 10.61
C LEU A 348 -8.80 -18.66 9.95
N ILE A 349 -10.02 -18.50 10.47
CA ILE A 349 -11.22 -19.19 9.96
C ILE A 349 -11.50 -18.82 8.51
N TYR A 350 -11.48 -17.51 8.21
CA TYR A 350 -11.64 -16.97 6.86
C TYR A 350 -10.72 -17.69 5.89
N CYS A 351 -9.45 -17.78 6.27
CA CYS A 351 -8.41 -18.27 5.41
C CYS A 351 -8.53 -19.82 5.29
N LEU A 352 -8.92 -20.55 6.36
CA LEU A 352 -9.13 -22.01 6.35
C LEU A 352 -10.28 -22.41 5.40
N LYS A 353 -11.37 -21.63 5.40
CA LYS A 353 -12.48 -21.82 4.46
C LYS A 353 -12.02 -21.75 3.01
N ARG A 354 -11.11 -20.85 2.68
CA ARG A 354 -10.52 -20.74 1.33
C ARG A 354 -9.54 -21.88 1.02
N THR A 355 -8.73 -22.34 1.99
CA THR A 355 -7.92 -23.57 1.83
C THR A 355 -8.77 -24.77 1.48
N ARG A 356 -9.92 -24.93 2.15
CA ARG A 356 -10.81 -26.06 1.93
C ARG A 356 -11.33 -26.08 0.50
N ARG A 357 -11.73 -24.92 -0.04
CA ARG A 357 -12.13 -24.78 -1.45
C ARG A 357 -11.00 -25.22 -2.39
N LEU A 358 -9.78 -24.81 -2.09
CA LEU A 358 -8.59 -25.18 -2.86
C LEU A 358 -8.30 -26.69 -2.83
N ALA A 359 -8.40 -27.30 -1.65
CA ALA A 359 -8.26 -28.75 -1.48
C ALA A 359 -9.27 -29.53 -2.33
N LEU A 360 -10.51 -29.03 -2.43
CA LEU A 360 -11.55 -29.64 -3.27
C LEU A 360 -11.21 -29.55 -4.76
N VAL A 361 -10.75 -28.38 -5.22
CA VAL A 361 -10.30 -28.18 -6.62
C VAL A 361 -9.15 -29.13 -6.99
N LEU A 362 -8.20 -29.32 -6.07
CA LEU A 362 -7.07 -30.22 -6.23
C LEU A 362 -7.42 -31.71 -6.05
N GLY A 363 -8.67 -32.05 -5.77
CA GLY A 363 -9.10 -33.43 -5.52
C GLY A 363 -8.65 -34.02 -4.17
N ASN A 364 -8.07 -33.21 -3.28
CA ASN A 364 -7.64 -33.60 -1.93
C ASN A 364 -8.82 -33.69 -0.94
N LYS A 365 -9.73 -34.65 -1.19
CA LYS A 365 -10.97 -34.84 -0.41
C LYS A 365 -10.73 -35.08 1.08
N SER A 366 -9.68 -35.84 1.44
CA SER A 366 -9.34 -36.11 2.84
C SER A 366 -8.96 -34.83 3.59
N THR A 367 -8.09 -34.00 3.00
CA THR A 367 -7.71 -32.71 3.58
C THR A 367 -8.90 -31.75 3.66
N ALA A 368 -9.75 -31.72 2.63
CA ALA A 368 -10.96 -30.91 2.64
C ALA A 368 -11.94 -31.31 3.76
N ALA A 369 -12.04 -32.61 4.08
CA ALA A 369 -12.86 -33.11 5.18
C ALA A 369 -12.29 -32.73 6.55
N LYS A 370 -10.99 -32.90 6.77
CA LYS A 370 -10.30 -32.46 8.00
C LYS A 370 -10.48 -30.96 8.25
N LEU A 371 -10.28 -30.15 7.20
CA LEU A 371 -10.51 -28.72 7.26
C LEU A 371 -11.98 -28.37 7.58
N ALA A 372 -12.95 -29.13 7.06
CA ALA A 372 -14.36 -28.88 7.34
C ALA A 372 -14.67 -29.05 8.83
N GLU A 373 -14.13 -30.09 9.46
CA GLU A 373 -14.27 -30.34 10.90
C GLU A 373 -13.61 -29.23 11.73
N GLN A 374 -12.37 -28.86 11.40
CA GLN A 374 -11.67 -27.77 12.09
C GLN A 374 -12.39 -26.43 11.94
N ILE A 375 -12.84 -26.08 10.74
CA ILE A 375 -13.60 -24.83 10.50
C ILE A 375 -14.87 -24.81 11.35
N MET A 376 -15.59 -25.92 11.44
CA MET A 376 -16.81 -26.02 12.25
C MET A 376 -16.49 -25.78 13.73
N GLN A 377 -15.48 -26.46 14.26
CA GLN A 377 -15.05 -26.32 15.66
C GLN A 377 -14.61 -24.88 15.97
N LEU A 378 -13.73 -24.29 15.14
CA LEU A 378 -13.21 -22.94 15.36
C LEU A 378 -14.29 -21.86 15.21
N SER A 379 -15.24 -22.03 14.28
CA SER A 379 -16.37 -21.11 14.13
C SER A 379 -17.30 -21.20 15.33
N HIS A 380 -17.56 -22.40 15.84
CA HIS A 380 -18.35 -22.59 17.06
C HIS A 380 -17.66 -21.98 18.29
N SER A 381 -16.35 -22.18 18.46
CA SER A 381 -15.58 -21.54 19.53
C SER A 381 -15.60 -20.01 19.42
N ALA A 382 -15.45 -19.46 18.21
CA ALA A 382 -15.53 -18.01 18.01
C ALA A 382 -16.90 -17.44 18.45
N VAL A 383 -18.00 -18.07 18.06
CA VAL A 383 -19.35 -17.62 18.48
C VAL A 383 -19.55 -17.82 19.98
N SER A 384 -19.29 -19.01 20.52
CA SER A 384 -19.57 -19.33 21.93
C SER A 384 -18.73 -18.55 22.94
N ARG A 385 -17.52 -18.12 22.57
CA ARG A 385 -16.58 -17.47 23.50
C ARG A 385 -16.41 -15.98 23.27
N LEU A 386 -16.48 -15.55 22.01
CA LEU A 386 -16.20 -14.17 21.63
C LEU A 386 -17.47 -13.37 21.35
N TYR A 387 -18.61 -14.00 21.02
CA TYR A 387 -19.86 -13.26 20.81
C TYR A 387 -20.49 -12.88 22.14
N ASP A 388 -20.80 -11.60 22.31
CA ASP A 388 -21.51 -11.06 23.47
C ASP A 388 -22.96 -10.79 23.06
N GLU A 389 -23.89 -11.67 23.46
CA GLU A 389 -25.29 -11.62 23.04
C GLU A 389 -26.00 -10.33 23.48
N GLU A 390 -25.68 -9.80 24.65
CA GLU A 390 -26.29 -8.56 25.16
C GLU A 390 -25.87 -7.35 24.33
N LYS A 391 -24.61 -7.34 23.88
CA LYS A 391 -24.08 -6.26 23.05
C LYS A 391 -24.40 -6.44 21.57
N GLY A 392 -24.62 -7.68 21.15
CA GLY A 392 -24.79 -8.08 19.76
C GLY A 392 -23.50 -7.97 18.94
N LEU A 393 -22.33 -8.04 19.59
CA LEU A 393 -21.01 -7.81 19.00
C LEU A 393 -19.99 -8.81 19.55
N PHE A 394 -18.92 -9.05 18.79
CA PHE A 394 -17.78 -9.82 19.24
C PHE A 394 -16.83 -8.99 20.11
N VAL A 395 -16.30 -9.61 21.15
CA VAL A 395 -15.29 -9.06 22.04
C VAL A 395 -13.92 -9.72 21.80
N SER A 396 -12.85 -9.03 22.16
CA SER A 396 -11.47 -9.46 21.97
C SER A 396 -10.65 -9.31 23.26
N GLY A 397 -9.84 -10.31 23.56
CA GLY A 397 -8.89 -10.29 24.67
C GLY A 397 -9.54 -10.34 26.04
N LYS A 398 -8.69 -10.27 27.07
CA LYS A 398 -9.08 -10.41 28.49
C LYS A 398 -10.02 -9.29 28.93
N GLU A 399 -9.81 -8.08 28.40
CA GLU A 399 -10.63 -6.90 28.69
C GLU A 399 -11.94 -6.86 27.88
N ARG A 400 -12.21 -7.88 27.05
CA ARG A 400 -13.42 -7.99 26.22
C ARG A 400 -13.65 -6.73 25.36
N GLN A 401 -12.57 -6.22 24.75
CA GLN A 401 -12.59 -5.03 23.92
C GLN A 401 -13.48 -5.24 22.69
N ILE A 402 -14.23 -4.21 22.31
CA ILE A 402 -15.00 -4.19 21.06
C ILE A 402 -14.28 -3.29 20.07
N SER A 403 -13.93 -3.83 18.91
CA SER A 403 -13.29 -3.09 17.82
C SER A 403 -13.98 -3.33 16.50
N TRP A 404 -13.80 -2.42 15.54
CA TRP A 404 -14.24 -2.62 14.16
C TRP A 404 -13.56 -3.84 13.52
N ALA A 405 -12.26 -4.02 13.77
CA ALA A 405 -11.49 -5.12 13.21
C ALA A 405 -12.02 -6.50 13.62
N SER A 406 -12.40 -6.69 14.89
CA SER A 406 -12.99 -7.95 15.37
C SER A 406 -14.26 -8.29 14.61
N GLN A 407 -15.17 -7.32 14.43
CA GLN A 407 -16.45 -7.57 13.77
C GLN A 407 -16.25 -7.86 12.28
N VAL A 408 -15.42 -7.06 11.60
CA VAL A 408 -15.17 -7.17 10.16
C VAL A 408 -14.55 -8.52 9.82
N TRP A 409 -13.51 -8.95 10.55
CA TRP A 409 -12.85 -10.22 10.27
C TRP A 409 -13.72 -11.43 10.60
N LEU A 410 -14.56 -11.37 11.65
CA LEU A 410 -15.50 -12.45 11.96
C LEU A 410 -16.68 -12.49 10.98
N ALA A 411 -17.13 -11.33 10.48
CA ALA A 411 -18.11 -11.27 9.40
C ALA A 411 -17.56 -11.90 8.12
N LEU A 412 -16.34 -11.51 7.69
CA LEU A 412 -15.65 -12.10 6.54
C LEU A 412 -15.39 -13.59 6.73
N ALA A 413 -15.10 -14.02 7.95
CA ALA A 413 -14.95 -15.42 8.30
C ALA A 413 -16.25 -16.22 8.17
N GLU A 414 -17.40 -15.57 7.96
CA GLU A 414 -18.73 -16.19 7.80
C GLU A 414 -19.03 -17.11 9.00
N VAL A 415 -18.70 -16.69 10.24
CA VAL A 415 -19.01 -17.47 11.46
C VAL A 415 -20.50 -17.37 11.83
N LEU A 416 -21.16 -16.30 11.39
CA LEU A 416 -22.60 -16.15 11.33
C LEU A 416 -23.07 -16.35 9.88
N ASP A 417 -24.37 -16.57 9.69
CA ASP A 417 -24.98 -16.54 8.36
C ASP A 417 -25.01 -15.10 7.79
N GLN A 418 -25.37 -14.96 6.51
CA GLN A 418 -25.35 -13.66 5.83
C GLN A 418 -26.21 -12.61 6.55
N GLU A 419 -27.38 -13.01 7.01
CA GLU A 419 -28.33 -12.14 7.70
C GLU A 419 -27.84 -11.79 9.12
N GLY A 420 -27.20 -12.71 9.83
CA GLY A 420 -26.49 -12.45 11.07
C GLY A 420 -25.31 -11.48 10.90
N ASN A 421 -24.52 -11.65 9.83
CA ASN A 421 -23.44 -10.72 9.49
C ASN A 421 -23.96 -9.32 9.16
N ARG A 422 -25.09 -9.22 8.43
CA ARG A 422 -25.73 -7.93 8.15
C ARG A 422 -26.14 -7.22 9.44
N ARG A 423 -26.80 -7.94 10.36
CA ARG A 423 -27.15 -7.40 11.69
C ARG A 423 -25.92 -7.01 12.52
N LEU A 424 -24.85 -7.80 12.47
CA LEU A 424 -23.59 -7.51 13.15
C LEU A 424 -22.99 -6.19 12.66
N LEU A 425 -22.93 -6.00 11.34
CA LEU A 425 -22.39 -4.78 10.74
C LEU A 425 -23.32 -3.58 11.01
N ASP A 426 -24.64 -3.73 10.90
CA ASP A 426 -25.59 -2.70 11.31
C ASP A 426 -25.37 -2.25 12.76
N ARG A 427 -25.19 -3.22 13.67
CA ARG A 427 -24.89 -2.96 15.07
C ARG A 427 -23.55 -2.27 15.25
N LEU A 428 -22.51 -2.66 14.51
CA LEU A 428 -21.20 -2.01 14.53
C LEU A 428 -21.30 -0.53 14.17
N PHE A 429 -22.00 -0.19 13.09
CA PHE A 429 -22.18 1.21 12.69
C PHE A 429 -23.01 2.01 13.72
N ALA A 430 -24.04 1.38 14.32
CA ALA A 430 -24.89 2.02 15.33
C ALA A 430 -24.16 2.27 16.66
N VAL A 431 -23.33 1.33 17.12
CA VAL A 431 -22.54 1.46 18.35
C VAL A 431 -21.31 2.32 18.13
N SER A 432 -20.67 2.19 16.97
CA SER A 432 -19.51 2.98 16.54
C SER A 432 -18.37 3.01 17.58
N PRO A 433 -17.81 1.84 17.96
CA PRO A 433 -16.79 1.76 19.00
C PRO A 433 -15.55 2.59 18.65
N ASP A 434 -14.87 3.10 19.68
CA ASP A 434 -13.73 4.03 19.58
C ASP A 434 -12.52 3.42 18.85
N ILE A 435 -12.32 2.10 18.92
CA ILE A 435 -11.23 1.39 18.24
C ILE A 435 -11.58 1.24 16.75
N ARG A 436 -11.38 2.33 16.00
CA ARG A 436 -11.67 2.46 14.57
C ARG A 436 -10.50 2.00 13.69
N PRO A 437 -10.76 1.71 12.40
CA PRO A 437 -9.69 1.50 11.44
C PRO A 437 -8.88 2.78 11.21
N ASN A 438 -7.55 2.66 11.14
CA ASN A 438 -6.62 3.78 10.85
C ASN A 438 -6.09 3.78 9.41
N THR A 439 -6.26 2.66 8.70
CA THR A 439 -5.70 2.48 7.35
C THR A 439 -6.78 2.15 6.32
N PRO A 440 -6.59 2.56 5.06
CA PRO A 440 -7.42 2.07 3.98
C PRO A 440 -7.34 0.55 3.80
N TYR A 441 -6.26 -0.10 4.26
CA TYR A 441 -6.15 -1.55 4.34
C TYR A 441 -7.28 -2.18 5.17
N MET A 442 -7.51 -1.69 6.40
CA MET A 442 -8.59 -2.23 7.23
C MET A 442 -9.98 -1.77 6.72
N HIS A 443 -10.08 -0.59 6.13
CA HIS A 443 -11.32 -0.16 5.45
C HIS A 443 -11.67 -0.99 4.21
N HIS A 444 -10.69 -1.51 3.46
CA HIS A 444 -10.95 -2.47 2.38
C HIS A 444 -11.75 -3.68 2.90
N HIS A 445 -11.33 -4.24 4.03
CA HIS A 445 -11.99 -5.40 4.63
C HIS A 445 -13.40 -5.06 5.13
N LEU A 446 -13.62 -3.83 5.62
CA LEU A 446 -14.97 -3.36 5.98
C LEU A 446 -15.89 -3.31 4.75
N VAL A 447 -15.41 -2.78 3.62
CA VAL A 447 -16.17 -2.75 2.36
C VAL A 447 -16.43 -4.18 1.85
N ASP A 448 -15.43 -5.06 1.88
CA ASP A 448 -15.56 -6.49 1.53
C ASP A 448 -16.62 -7.18 2.41
N ALA A 449 -16.63 -6.91 3.72
CA ALA A 449 -17.60 -7.47 4.65
C ALA A 449 -19.03 -6.97 4.37
N LEU A 450 -19.21 -5.70 4.01
CA LEU A 450 -20.50 -5.13 3.64
C LEU A 450 -21.06 -5.78 2.37
N PHE A 451 -20.23 -5.95 1.33
CA PHE A 451 -20.63 -6.68 0.13
C PHE A 451 -20.95 -8.15 0.44
N ALA A 452 -20.12 -8.84 1.24
CA ALA A 452 -20.36 -10.23 1.64
C ALA A 452 -21.67 -10.40 2.43
N ALA A 453 -22.04 -9.41 3.24
CA ALA A 453 -23.30 -9.36 3.97
C ALA A 453 -24.52 -8.96 3.10
N GLY A 454 -24.31 -8.61 1.83
CA GLY A 454 -25.36 -8.19 0.89
C GLY A 454 -25.78 -6.73 1.02
N ASP A 455 -25.09 -5.90 1.81
CA ASP A 455 -25.39 -4.48 2.00
C ASP A 455 -24.58 -3.61 1.01
N HIS A 456 -24.94 -3.71 -0.27
CA HIS A 456 -24.23 -3.03 -1.35
C HIS A 456 -24.33 -1.50 -1.25
N GLU A 457 -25.49 -0.98 -0.82
CA GLU A 457 -25.70 0.46 -0.67
C GLU A 457 -24.77 1.05 0.39
N LYS A 458 -24.66 0.40 1.55
CA LYS A 458 -23.74 0.84 2.60
C LYS A 458 -22.27 0.66 2.20
N ALA A 459 -21.93 -0.38 1.45
CA ALA A 459 -20.58 -0.56 0.92
C ALA A 459 -20.16 0.62 0.01
N ILE A 460 -21.03 1.02 -0.92
CA ILE A 460 -20.79 2.16 -1.82
C ILE A 460 -20.76 3.49 -1.05
N ALA A 461 -21.67 3.66 -0.08
CA ALA A 461 -21.68 4.83 0.78
C ALA A 461 -20.36 4.95 1.57
N HIS A 462 -19.82 3.84 2.08
CA HIS A 462 -18.54 3.81 2.78
C HIS A 462 -17.36 4.15 1.85
N LEU A 463 -17.34 3.63 0.61
CA LEU A 463 -16.34 3.99 -0.39
C LEU A 463 -16.29 5.52 -0.58
N ARG A 464 -17.45 6.15 -0.75
CA ARG A 464 -17.55 7.62 -0.89
C ARG A 464 -17.15 8.37 0.37
N ALA A 465 -17.59 7.91 1.54
CA ALA A 465 -17.34 8.58 2.82
C ALA A 465 -15.88 8.52 3.26
N TYR A 466 -15.10 7.56 2.75
CA TYR A 466 -13.69 7.39 3.12
C TYR A 466 -12.74 7.78 1.99
N TRP A 467 -12.79 7.10 0.84
CA TRP A 467 -11.91 7.43 -0.29
C TRP A 467 -12.30 8.74 -0.98
N GLY A 468 -13.59 9.10 -0.97
CA GLY A 468 -14.02 10.40 -1.49
C GLY A 468 -13.50 11.57 -0.67
N GLU A 469 -13.21 11.41 0.62
CA GLU A 469 -12.60 12.45 1.43
C GLU A 469 -11.10 12.61 1.09
N MET A 470 -10.35 11.52 0.85
CA MET A 470 -8.98 11.62 0.31
C MET A 470 -8.97 12.38 -1.03
N MET A 471 -9.97 12.15 -1.88
CA MET A 471 -10.11 12.88 -3.15
C MET A 471 -10.36 14.38 -2.96
N LYS A 472 -11.20 14.75 -1.99
CA LYS A 472 -11.46 16.15 -1.62
C LYS A 472 -10.22 16.82 -1.03
N ASP A 473 -9.43 16.08 -0.27
CA ASP A 473 -8.14 16.51 0.27
C ASP A 473 -7.03 16.58 -0.79
N GLY A 474 -7.35 16.26 -2.06
CA GLY A 474 -6.45 16.49 -3.21
C GLY A 474 -5.57 15.29 -3.59
N ALA A 475 -5.95 14.07 -3.20
CA ALA A 475 -5.19 12.86 -3.54
C ALA A 475 -5.08 12.60 -5.06
N ASP A 476 -3.85 12.55 -5.57
CA ASP A 476 -3.54 12.00 -6.92
C ASP A 476 -3.42 10.47 -6.89
N THR A 477 -3.01 9.95 -5.75
CA THR A 477 -2.86 8.53 -5.38
C THR A 477 -3.38 8.33 -3.96
N PHE A 478 -3.86 7.13 -3.62
CA PHE A 478 -4.37 6.84 -2.28
C PHE A 478 -3.26 6.51 -1.29
N TRP A 479 -3.50 6.88 -0.03
CA TRP A 479 -2.47 7.01 1.00
C TRP A 479 -2.38 5.79 1.89
N GLU A 480 -1.24 5.58 2.53
CA GLU A 480 -1.00 4.48 3.46
C GLU A 480 -1.86 4.57 4.72
N VAL A 481 -1.93 5.77 5.29
CA VAL A 481 -2.63 6.10 6.52
C VAL A 481 -3.54 7.28 6.25
N TYR A 482 -4.79 7.19 6.68
CA TYR A 482 -5.73 8.29 6.53
C TYR A 482 -6.81 8.21 7.61
N SER A 483 -6.90 9.27 8.43
CA SER A 483 -7.97 9.47 9.38
C SER A 483 -8.79 10.69 8.98
N LEU A 484 -10.12 10.56 9.12
CA LEU A 484 -11.05 11.66 8.92
C LEU A 484 -10.96 12.71 10.03
N GLU A 485 -10.53 12.31 11.22
CA GLU A 485 -10.42 13.14 12.42
C GLU A 485 -9.05 13.82 12.54
N ASP A 486 -7.99 13.11 12.17
CA ASP A 486 -6.61 13.60 12.20
C ASP A 486 -5.90 13.38 10.86
N LYS A 487 -5.84 14.45 10.05
CA LYS A 487 -5.19 14.45 8.73
C LYS A 487 -3.66 14.34 8.80
N ARG A 488 -3.08 14.41 10.00
CA ARG A 488 -1.64 14.25 10.28
C ARG A 488 -1.32 12.94 11.00
N LEU A 489 -2.30 12.04 11.15
CA LEU A 489 -2.10 10.76 11.80
C LEU A 489 -0.91 10.01 11.17
N SER A 490 0.03 9.60 12.02
CA SER A 490 1.16 8.77 11.61
C SER A 490 1.48 7.75 12.70
N PRO A 491 1.53 6.45 12.38
CA PRO A 491 2.05 5.43 13.29
C PRO A 491 3.59 5.52 13.45
N TYR A 492 4.24 6.40 12.68
CA TYR A 492 5.70 6.52 12.61
C TYR A 492 6.26 7.69 13.43
N GLY A 493 5.39 8.54 13.97
CA GLY A 493 5.76 9.77 14.71
C GLY A 493 5.66 11.05 13.88
N SER A 494 5.60 10.96 12.54
CA SER A 494 5.49 12.14 11.67
C SER A 494 4.78 11.81 10.35
N HIS A 495 3.82 12.64 9.94
CA HIS A 495 3.12 12.50 8.66
C HIS A 495 4.03 12.64 7.45
N LEU A 496 5.21 13.26 7.58
CA LEU A 496 6.16 13.45 6.49
C LEU A 496 6.69 12.10 5.95
N VAL A 497 6.79 11.08 6.81
CA VAL A 497 7.32 9.76 6.42
C VAL A 497 6.23 8.75 6.01
N ASN A 498 4.94 9.09 6.18
CA ASN A 498 3.84 8.31 5.62
C ASN A 498 3.99 8.24 4.09
N SER A 499 3.55 7.16 3.47
CA SER A 499 3.47 7.08 2.01
C SER A 499 2.13 7.63 1.50
N TYR A 500 2.18 8.55 0.54
CA TYR A 500 0.98 9.10 -0.13
C TYR A 500 0.70 8.45 -1.49
N CYS A 501 1.33 7.30 -1.74
CA CYS A 501 1.00 6.39 -2.84
C CYS A 501 1.22 4.96 -2.34
N HIS A 502 0.19 4.36 -1.74
CA HIS A 502 0.29 3.04 -1.12
C HIS A 502 -0.77 2.09 -1.67
N ALA A 503 -0.32 1.00 -2.29
CA ALA A 503 -1.21 0.22 -3.14
C ALA A 503 -2.16 -0.72 -2.38
N TRP A 504 -2.02 -0.92 -1.07
CA TRP A 504 -3.11 -1.50 -0.28
C TRP A 504 -4.39 -0.66 -0.27
N SER A 505 -4.31 0.62 -0.66
CA SER A 505 -5.40 1.60 -0.64
C SER A 505 -6.08 1.73 -1.99
N CYS A 506 -5.60 1.02 -3.03
CA CYS A 506 -6.12 1.11 -4.39
C CYS A 506 -7.34 0.22 -4.65
N THR A 507 -7.85 -0.50 -3.65
CA THR A 507 -8.94 -1.47 -3.84
C THR A 507 -10.33 -0.90 -4.21
N PRO A 508 -10.64 0.41 -4.17
CA PRO A 508 -11.87 0.90 -4.79
C PRO A 508 -12.03 0.47 -6.26
N THR A 509 -10.94 0.40 -7.03
CA THR A 509 -11.00 -0.09 -8.42
C THR A 509 -11.54 -1.52 -8.52
N TYR A 510 -11.15 -2.38 -7.57
CA TYR A 510 -11.67 -3.75 -7.46
C TYR A 510 -13.17 -3.75 -7.20
N PHE A 511 -13.62 -3.01 -6.17
CA PHE A 511 -15.04 -2.99 -5.81
C PHE A 511 -15.92 -2.39 -6.91
N ILE A 512 -15.49 -1.28 -7.50
CA ILE A 512 -16.23 -0.63 -8.60
C ILE A 512 -16.39 -1.60 -9.77
N ARG A 513 -15.30 -2.25 -10.20
CA ARG A 513 -15.31 -3.12 -11.38
C ARG A 513 -15.99 -4.46 -11.16
N GLN A 514 -16.04 -4.95 -9.92
CA GLN A 514 -16.66 -6.25 -9.61
C GLN A 514 -18.14 -6.16 -9.24
N TYR A 515 -18.59 -5.06 -8.66
CA TYR A 515 -19.93 -4.96 -8.11
C TYR A 515 -20.82 -3.90 -8.77
N LEU A 516 -20.25 -2.93 -9.51
CA LEU A 516 -20.98 -1.78 -10.06
C LEU A 516 -21.00 -1.73 -11.60
N ILE A 517 -20.31 -2.65 -12.26
CA ILE A 517 -20.31 -2.88 -13.71
C ILE A 517 -20.93 -4.25 -13.93
#